data_AF-A0A553R1V2-F1
#
_entry.id   AF-A0A553R1V2-F1
#
_cell.length_a   1.000
_cell.length_b   1.000
_cell.length_c   1.000
_cell.angle_alpha   90.00
_cell.angle_beta   90.00
_cell.angle_gamma   90.00
#
_symmetry.space_group_name_H-M   'P 1'
#
loop_
_entity.id
_entity.type
_entity.pdbx_description
1 polymer ?
#
loop_
_entity_poly.entity_id
_entity_poly.type
_entity_poly.pdbx_seq_one_letter_code
_entity_poly.pdbx_strand_id
1 'polypeptide(L)'
;MSVHDVGGRRRFEDSEFTLRIYPGVIAEGTIYCPVAARKITSAAEVIEQVIDRLQLDRTKCYVLAEVKEFGGEEWILNPTDCPVQRMMLWPRMALENRFSSEDYRFLLREKNLDGSIHYGNLQMWLQVTEERRRMVERGFLPQPLPKDFDDLCNLPDLNEKTLLDNLRSRFKQEKIYTYVGSILIVINPFKFLPIYNPKYVKMYDNHQLGKLEPHIYAVADVAYHAMLQSKQNQCIVISGESGSGKTQSTNFLIHHLTALSQKGFASGVEQIILGAGPVLEFFQY
;
A
#
# COMPACT_ATOMS: atom_id res chain seq x y z
N MET A 1 -37.56 30.15 -24.51
CA MET A 1 -36.28 30.04 -25.26
C MET A 1 -35.27 29.43 -24.32
N SER A 2 -34.81 28.22 -24.65
CA SER A 2 -33.85 27.43 -23.87
C SER A 2 -32.43 27.97 -24.07
N VAL A 3 -31.68 28.16 -23.00
CA VAL A 3 -30.23 28.43 -23.05
C VAL A 3 -29.55 27.22 -22.41
N HIS A 4 -28.95 26.40 -23.28
CA HIS A 4 -28.28 25.16 -22.90
C HIS A 4 -26.95 25.41 -22.21
N ASP A 5 -26.87 24.83 -21.01
CA ASP A 5 -25.73 24.21 -20.33
C ASP A 5 -24.48 23.93 -21.18
N VAL A 6 -23.38 24.62 -20.85
CA VAL A 6 -22.01 24.34 -21.32
C VAL A 6 -21.11 24.14 -20.09
N GLY A 7 -21.44 23.16 -19.24
CA GLY A 7 -20.65 22.85 -18.03
C GLY A 7 -20.01 21.45 -17.98
N GLY A 8 -20.34 20.54 -18.90
CA GLY A 8 -20.18 19.09 -18.64
C GLY A 8 -18.88 18.39 -19.09
N ARG A 9 -17.99 19.01 -19.87
CA ARG A 9 -16.94 18.24 -20.60
C ARG A 9 -15.54 18.17 -19.97
N ARG A 10 -15.25 18.88 -18.87
CA ARG A 10 -13.87 19.00 -18.34
C ARG A 10 -13.48 18.07 -17.18
N ARG A 11 -14.35 17.19 -16.69
CA ARG A 11 -14.09 16.42 -15.45
C ARG A 11 -13.51 15.00 -15.62
N PHE A 12 -13.33 14.49 -16.85
CA PHE A 12 -12.86 13.10 -17.08
C PHE A 12 -11.48 12.95 -17.75
N GLU A 13 -10.81 14.05 -18.09
CA GLU A 13 -9.48 14.04 -18.72
C GLU A 13 -8.32 13.92 -17.72
N ASP A 14 -8.56 14.18 -16.43
CA ASP A 14 -7.51 14.37 -15.44
C ASP A 14 -7.25 13.17 -14.52
N SER A 15 -7.76 11.98 -14.89
CA SER A 15 -7.44 10.76 -14.15
C SER A 15 -5.98 10.36 -14.39
N GLU A 16 -5.21 10.27 -13.32
CA GLU A 16 -3.83 9.81 -13.33
C GLU A 16 -3.79 8.28 -13.20
N PHE A 17 -3.02 7.63 -14.07
CA PHE A 17 -2.86 6.18 -14.15
C PHE A 17 -1.42 5.81 -13.82
N THR A 18 -1.22 4.63 -13.24
CA THR A 18 0.12 4.09 -12.99
C THR A 18 0.46 3.06 -14.06
N LEU A 19 1.39 3.40 -14.94
CA LEU A 19 1.98 2.48 -15.91
C LEU A 19 3.10 1.69 -15.22
N ARG A 20 3.23 0.39 -15.55
CA ARG A 20 4.37 -0.44 -15.14
C ARG A 20 5.27 -0.63 -16.34
N ILE A 21 6.44 0.01 -16.32
CA ILE A 21 7.42 -0.07 -17.40
C ILE A 21 8.54 -1.02 -16.99
N TYR A 22 8.79 -2.06 -17.77
CA TYR A 22 9.79 -3.08 -17.45
C TYR A 22 11.09 -2.74 -18.19
N PRO A 23 12.16 -2.36 -17.47
CA PRO A 23 13.39 -1.88 -18.10
C PRO A 23 14.28 -3.00 -18.67
N GLY A 24 14.03 -4.27 -18.36
CA GLY A 24 14.85 -5.32 -18.95
C GLY A 24 16.27 -5.35 -18.39
N VAL A 25 17.19 -5.74 -19.27
CA VAL A 25 18.65 -5.67 -19.07
C VAL A 25 19.19 -4.25 -18.93
N ILE A 26 18.38 -3.22 -19.23
CA ILE A 26 18.77 -1.81 -19.09
C ILE A 26 18.92 -1.45 -17.60
N ALA A 27 18.20 -2.14 -16.71
CA ALA A 27 18.32 -1.99 -15.26
C ALA A 27 18.14 -3.35 -14.55
N GLU A 28 19.21 -4.13 -14.45
CA GLU A 28 19.21 -5.51 -13.90
C GLU A 28 18.77 -5.62 -12.42
N GLY A 29 18.76 -4.50 -11.69
CA GLY A 29 18.26 -4.39 -10.32
C GLY A 29 16.75 -4.14 -10.21
N THR A 30 16.09 -3.78 -11.30
CA THR A 30 14.72 -3.23 -11.29
C THR A 30 13.74 -4.15 -12.00
N ILE A 31 12.80 -4.73 -11.25
CA ILE A 31 11.77 -5.62 -11.81
C ILE A 31 10.81 -4.85 -12.73
N TYR A 32 10.35 -3.68 -12.29
CA TYR A 32 9.62 -2.71 -13.11
C TYR A 32 9.73 -1.31 -12.49
N CYS A 33 9.54 -0.28 -13.30
CA CYS A 33 9.46 1.11 -12.91
C CYS A 33 8.01 1.59 -13.00
N PRO A 34 7.34 1.94 -11.88
CA PRO A 34 6.04 2.58 -11.96
C PRO A 34 6.20 4.00 -12.50
N VAL A 35 5.29 4.44 -13.38
CA VAL A 35 5.27 5.79 -13.96
C VAL A 35 3.85 6.35 -13.86
N ALA A 36 3.70 7.57 -13.33
CA ALA A 36 2.41 8.24 -13.28
C ALA A 36 2.17 8.96 -14.61
N ALA A 37 1.06 8.65 -15.26
CA ALA A 37 0.76 9.15 -16.59
C ALA A 37 -0.74 9.43 -16.74
N ARG A 38 -1.07 10.46 -17.52
CA ARG A 38 -2.44 10.79 -17.92
C ARG A 38 -2.75 10.16 -19.27
N LYS A 39 -4.02 10.19 -19.66
CA LYS A 39 -4.46 9.70 -20.99
C LYS A 39 -3.77 10.39 -22.16
N ILE A 40 -3.29 11.62 -21.96
CA ILE A 40 -2.60 12.43 -22.98
C ILE A 40 -1.07 12.35 -22.89
N THR A 41 -0.54 11.69 -21.85
CA THR A 41 0.91 11.61 -21.66
C THR A 41 1.51 10.77 -22.78
N SER A 42 2.46 11.35 -23.49
CA SER A 42 3.08 10.71 -24.66
C SER A 42 4.11 9.66 -24.24
N ALA A 43 4.43 8.73 -25.15
CA ALA A 43 5.45 7.72 -24.91
C ALA A 43 6.82 8.36 -24.68
N ALA A 44 7.13 9.46 -25.37
CA ALA A 44 8.35 10.23 -25.12
C ALA A 44 8.43 10.75 -23.68
N GLU A 45 7.35 11.35 -23.17
CA GLU A 45 7.28 11.82 -21.79
C GLU A 45 7.42 10.68 -20.77
N VAL A 46 6.81 9.52 -21.04
CA VAL A 46 6.96 8.32 -20.20
C VAL A 46 8.42 7.85 -20.20
N ILE A 47 9.07 7.81 -21.36
CA ILE A 47 10.48 7.40 -21.50
C ILE A 47 11.38 8.35 -20.71
N GLU A 48 11.22 9.67 -20.83
CA GLU A 48 11.99 10.66 -20.06
C GLU A 48 11.82 10.45 -18.54
N GLN A 49 10.59 10.23 -18.07
CA GLN A 49 10.35 9.92 -16.65
C GLN A 49 11.06 8.64 -16.19
N VAL A 50 11.15 7.62 -17.05
CA VAL A 50 11.84 6.37 -16.73
C VAL A 50 13.36 6.57 -16.74
N ILE A 51 13.89 7.33 -17.69
CA ILE A 51 15.31 7.71 -17.76
C ILE A 51 15.71 8.43 -16.48
N ASP A 52 14.91 9.39 -16.02
CA ASP A 52 15.19 10.15 -14.79
C ASP A 52 15.12 9.27 -13.54
N ARG A 53 14.10 8.42 -13.43
CA ARG A 53 13.90 7.56 -12.26
C ARG A 53 14.95 6.46 -12.14
N LEU A 54 15.38 5.89 -13.26
CA LEU A 54 16.35 4.80 -13.29
C LEU A 54 17.79 5.29 -13.54
N GLN A 55 17.99 6.61 -13.68
CA GLN A 55 19.28 7.23 -13.98
C GLN A 55 19.95 6.63 -15.22
N LEU A 56 19.17 6.45 -16.28
CA LEU A 56 19.64 5.84 -17.52
C LEU A 56 20.51 6.82 -18.33
N ASP A 57 21.36 6.25 -19.19
CA ASP A 57 22.26 7.01 -20.04
C ASP A 57 21.51 7.78 -21.13
N ARG A 58 21.44 9.10 -20.97
CA ARG A 58 20.77 10.02 -21.90
C ARG A 58 21.42 10.10 -23.28
N THR A 59 22.63 9.57 -23.47
CA THR A 59 23.29 9.53 -24.78
C THR A 59 22.71 8.43 -25.69
N LYS A 60 21.93 7.52 -25.12
CA LYS A 60 21.29 6.41 -25.83
C LYS A 60 19.84 6.73 -26.17
N CYS A 61 19.35 6.12 -27.26
CA CYS A 61 17.95 6.25 -27.64
C CYS A 61 17.12 5.12 -27.03
N TYR A 62 15.96 5.46 -26.46
CA TYR A 62 15.04 4.48 -25.88
C TYR A 62 13.69 4.51 -26.59
N VAL A 63 13.03 3.36 -26.63
CA VAL A 63 11.67 3.21 -27.15
C VAL A 63 10.83 2.38 -26.20
N LEU A 64 9.53 2.62 -26.22
CA LEU A 64 8.56 1.86 -25.44
C LEU A 64 7.87 0.83 -26.35
N ALA A 65 7.75 -0.41 -25.89
CA ALA A 65 7.09 -1.47 -26.62
C ALA A 65 5.97 -2.10 -25.78
N GLU A 66 4.81 -2.32 -26.37
CA GLU A 66 3.72 -3.09 -25.80
C GLU A 66 3.86 -4.57 -26.19
N VAL A 67 3.69 -5.46 -25.22
CA VAL A 67 3.77 -6.91 -25.41
C VAL A 67 2.50 -7.54 -24.86
N LYS A 68 1.83 -8.34 -25.67
CA LYS A 68 0.52 -8.95 -25.34
C LYS A 68 0.66 -10.29 -24.61
N GLU A 69 1.62 -11.11 -24.99
CA GLU A 69 1.83 -12.47 -24.48
C GLU A 69 3.32 -12.78 -24.35
N PHE A 70 3.67 -13.76 -23.51
CA PHE A 70 5.04 -14.17 -23.30
C PHE A 70 5.68 -14.67 -24.60
N GLY A 71 6.70 -13.95 -25.10
CA GLY A 71 7.33 -14.26 -26.39
C GLY A 71 6.47 -13.94 -27.61
N GLY A 72 5.35 -13.23 -27.41
CA GLY A 72 4.49 -12.73 -28.48
C GLY A 72 5.07 -11.49 -29.17
N GLU A 73 4.34 -10.98 -30.16
CA GLU A 73 4.76 -9.81 -30.95
C GLU A 73 4.90 -8.55 -30.08
N GLU A 74 6.05 -7.87 -30.22
CA GLU A 74 6.30 -6.57 -29.59
C GLU A 74 5.84 -5.43 -30.51
N TRP A 75 4.98 -4.57 -30.01
CA TRP A 75 4.47 -3.41 -30.72
C TRP A 75 5.18 -2.15 -30.23
N ILE A 76 6.07 -1.60 -31.04
CA ILE A 76 6.79 -0.38 -30.68
C ILE A 76 5.83 0.81 -30.74
N LEU A 77 5.74 1.56 -29.66
CA LEU A 77 4.96 2.79 -29.60
C LEU A 77 5.74 3.92 -30.26
N ASN A 78 5.04 4.74 -31.05
CA ASN A 78 5.62 5.98 -31.52
C ASN A 78 5.84 6.95 -30.36
N PRO A 79 6.80 7.87 -30.43
CA PRO A 79 7.03 8.87 -29.38
C PRO A 79 5.78 9.69 -29.01
N THR A 80 4.88 9.89 -29.98
CA THR A 80 3.61 10.62 -29.83
C THR A 80 2.44 9.77 -29.36
N ASP A 81 2.56 8.44 -29.35
CA ASP A 81 1.50 7.56 -28.87
C ASP A 81 1.28 7.76 -27.37
N CYS A 82 0.06 7.53 -26.89
CA CYS A 82 -0.27 7.66 -25.47
C CYS A 82 -0.36 6.28 -24.80
N PRO A 83 0.63 5.87 -23.96
CA PRO A 83 0.67 4.51 -23.41
C PRO A 83 -0.51 4.18 -22.50
N VAL A 84 -1.09 5.18 -21.82
CA VAL A 84 -2.29 5.00 -20.99
C VAL A 84 -3.50 4.62 -21.84
N GLN A 85 -3.65 5.21 -23.03
CA GLN A 85 -4.74 4.84 -23.95
C GLN A 85 -4.56 3.41 -24.46
N ARG A 86 -3.32 3.02 -24.79
CA ARG A 86 -2.98 1.64 -25.15
C ARG A 86 -3.34 0.65 -24.03
N MET A 87 -2.95 0.98 -22.79
CA MET A 87 -3.28 0.17 -21.60
C MET A 87 -4.80 -0.01 -21.41
N MET A 88 -5.60 1.01 -21.69
CA MET A 88 -7.06 0.93 -21.57
C MET A 88 -7.72 0.00 -22.59
N LEU A 89 -7.03 -0.34 -23.68
CA LEU A 89 -7.50 -1.29 -24.67
C LEU A 89 -7.21 -2.74 -24.26
N TRP A 90 -6.47 -2.97 -23.17
CA TRP A 90 -6.17 -4.31 -22.69
C TRP A 90 -7.43 -4.99 -22.14
N PRO A 91 -7.51 -6.33 -22.24
CA PRO A 91 -8.57 -7.10 -21.61
C PRO A 91 -8.65 -6.78 -20.11
N ARG A 92 -9.86 -6.71 -19.56
CA ARG A 92 -10.08 -6.42 -18.12
C ARG A 92 -9.29 -7.35 -17.20
N MET A 93 -9.10 -8.61 -17.60
CA MET A 93 -8.34 -9.60 -16.84
C MET A 93 -6.84 -9.22 -16.71
N ALA A 94 -6.26 -8.60 -17.74
CA ALA A 94 -4.89 -8.09 -17.72
C ALA A 94 -4.76 -6.82 -16.84
N LEU A 95 -5.81 -5.99 -16.78
CA LEU A 95 -5.86 -4.82 -15.90
C LEU A 95 -6.00 -5.19 -14.41
N GLU A 96 -6.74 -6.26 -14.11
CA GLU A 96 -6.98 -6.72 -12.73
C GLU A 96 -5.84 -7.56 -12.15
N ASN A 97 -4.83 -7.92 -12.95
CA ASN A 97 -3.65 -8.69 -12.52
C ASN A 97 -4.01 -9.99 -11.76
N ARG A 98 -5.16 -10.59 -12.09
CA ARG A 98 -5.63 -11.83 -11.47
C ARG A 98 -5.16 -13.03 -12.29
N PHE A 99 -4.00 -13.57 -11.92
CA PHE A 99 -3.60 -14.96 -12.17
C PHE A 99 -4.00 -15.56 -13.54
N SER A 100 -3.54 -15.01 -14.66
CA SER A 100 -3.71 -15.68 -15.97
C SER A 100 -2.54 -15.40 -16.90
N SER A 101 -2.19 -16.38 -17.73
CA SER A 101 -1.00 -16.46 -18.59
C SER A 101 -0.91 -15.45 -19.75
N GLU A 102 -1.74 -14.41 -19.78
CA GLU A 102 -1.77 -13.36 -20.80
C GLU A 102 -1.46 -12.00 -20.17
N ASP A 103 -0.19 -11.80 -19.84
CA ASP A 103 0.27 -10.57 -19.21
C ASP A 103 0.63 -9.52 -20.25
N TYR A 104 -0.28 -8.56 -20.48
CA TYR A 104 0.02 -7.36 -21.24
C TYR A 104 0.98 -6.45 -20.46
N ARG A 105 2.07 -6.00 -21.09
CA ARG A 105 3.13 -5.22 -20.43
C ARG A 105 3.76 -4.19 -21.36
N PHE A 106 4.36 -3.15 -20.76
CA PHE A 106 5.22 -2.21 -21.46
C PHE A 106 6.69 -2.49 -21.17
N LEU A 107 7.51 -2.66 -22.19
CA LEU A 107 8.96 -2.83 -22.11
C LEU A 107 9.67 -1.55 -22.55
N LEU A 108 10.74 -1.20 -21.85
CA LEU A 108 11.70 -0.21 -22.33
C LEU A 108 12.79 -0.94 -23.13
N ARG A 109 13.11 -0.42 -24.32
CA ARG A 109 14.15 -0.96 -25.20
C ARG A 109 15.15 0.12 -25.58
N GLU A 110 16.40 -0.28 -25.74
CA GLU A 110 17.43 0.56 -26.35
C GLU A 110 17.33 0.44 -27.88
N LYS A 111 17.42 1.58 -28.56
CA LYS A 111 17.40 1.71 -30.01
C LYS A 111 18.79 2.13 -30.47
N ASN A 112 19.35 1.38 -31.40
CA ASN A 112 20.64 1.67 -32.03
C ASN A 112 20.54 2.88 -32.97
N LEU A 113 21.69 3.48 -33.28
CA LEU A 113 21.81 4.62 -34.19
C LEU A 113 21.35 4.30 -35.63
N ASP A 114 21.40 3.04 -36.03
CA ASP A 114 20.92 2.54 -37.33
C ASP A 114 19.40 2.35 -37.38
N GLY A 115 18.70 2.60 -36.27
CA GLY A 115 17.27 2.44 -36.14
C GLY A 115 16.81 1.05 -35.71
N SER A 116 17.71 0.06 -35.64
CA SER A 116 17.42 -1.26 -35.11
C SER A 116 17.24 -1.23 -33.59
N ILE A 117 16.45 -2.17 -33.05
CA ILE A 117 16.24 -2.29 -31.60
C ILE A 117 17.19 -3.33 -31.04
N HIS A 118 17.81 -3.03 -29.90
CA HIS A 118 18.64 -3.96 -29.18
C HIS A 118 17.78 -5.00 -28.47
N TYR A 119 17.67 -6.19 -29.07
CA TYR A 119 17.06 -7.35 -28.46
C TYR A 119 18.13 -8.18 -27.73
N GLY A 120 18.28 -7.97 -26.42
CA GLY A 120 18.95 -8.96 -25.57
C GLY A 120 18.13 -10.26 -25.53
N ASN A 121 18.69 -11.37 -25.01
CA ASN A 121 17.95 -12.62 -24.83
C ASN A 121 16.81 -12.43 -23.81
N LEU A 122 15.68 -11.94 -24.32
CA LEU A 122 14.51 -11.53 -23.56
C LEU A 122 13.91 -12.71 -22.80
N GLN A 123 13.94 -13.89 -23.41
CA GLN A 123 13.35 -15.10 -22.85
C GLN A 123 14.12 -15.55 -21.60
N MET A 124 15.45 -15.44 -21.63
CA MET A 124 16.32 -15.70 -20.47
C MET A 124 16.12 -14.64 -19.38
N TRP A 125 16.11 -13.35 -19.72
CA TRP A 125 15.94 -12.27 -18.73
C TRP A 125 14.54 -12.32 -18.06
N LEU A 126 13.48 -12.58 -18.83
CA LEU A 126 12.13 -12.73 -18.29
C LEU A 126 12.00 -13.98 -17.41
N GLN A 127 12.66 -15.09 -17.75
CA GLN A 127 12.75 -16.26 -16.87
C GLN A 127 13.48 -15.92 -15.56
N VAL A 128 14.63 -15.26 -15.64
CA VAL A 128 15.41 -14.87 -14.46
C VAL A 128 14.64 -13.87 -13.58
N THR A 129 13.89 -12.93 -14.15
CA THR A 129 13.07 -11.98 -13.37
C THR A 129 11.83 -12.63 -12.78
N GLU A 130 11.21 -13.59 -13.47
CA GLU A 130 10.09 -14.38 -12.96
C GLU A 130 10.55 -15.35 -11.87
N GLU A 131 11.70 -16.00 -12.03
CA GLU A 131 12.35 -16.80 -11.00
C GLU A 131 12.78 -15.95 -9.83
N ARG A 132 13.36 -14.76 -10.07
CA ARG A 132 13.67 -13.77 -9.04
C ARG A 132 12.40 -13.34 -8.31
N ARG A 133 11.29 -13.08 -9.00
CA ARG A 133 9.98 -12.77 -8.40
C ARG A 133 9.47 -13.93 -7.55
N ARG A 134 9.54 -15.17 -8.05
CA ARG A 134 9.20 -16.37 -7.29
C ARG A 134 10.12 -16.58 -6.09
N MET A 135 11.40 -16.25 -6.21
CA MET A 135 12.37 -16.30 -5.12
C MET A 135 12.09 -15.22 -4.07
N VAL A 136 11.69 -14.02 -4.49
CA VAL A 136 11.21 -12.91 -3.63
C VAL A 136 9.92 -13.31 -2.91
N GLU A 137 8.97 -13.95 -3.59
CA GLU A 137 7.73 -14.49 -3.03
C GLU A 137 7.98 -15.66 -2.07
N ARG A 138 9.02 -16.45 -2.33
CA ARG A 138 9.48 -17.53 -1.45
C ARG A 138 10.46 -17.07 -0.36
N GLY A 139 10.78 -15.77 -0.30
CA GLY A 139 11.63 -15.17 0.74
C GLY A 139 13.15 -15.41 0.59
N PHE A 140 13.62 -15.91 -0.55
CA PHE A 140 15.04 -16.18 -0.84
C PHE A 140 15.82 -14.95 -1.35
N LEU A 141 15.13 -13.87 -1.72
CA LEU A 141 15.73 -12.59 -2.13
C LEU A 141 14.99 -11.41 -1.47
N PRO A 142 15.66 -10.27 -1.19
CA PRO A 142 15.00 -9.09 -0.65
C PRO A 142 13.97 -8.52 -1.64
N GLN A 143 12.75 -8.21 -1.18
CA GLN A 143 11.68 -7.69 -2.03
C GLN A 143 11.87 -6.18 -2.33
N PRO A 144 11.73 -5.69 -3.57
CA PRO A 144 11.55 -4.27 -3.83
C PRO A 144 10.05 -3.91 -3.80
N LEU A 145 9.62 -3.23 -2.75
CA LEU A 145 8.31 -2.59 -2.59
C LEU A 145 8.54 -1.16 -2.04
N PRO A 146 7.68 -0.17 -2.33
CA PRO A 146 7.55 0.96 -1.42
C PRO A 146 7.12 0.35 -0.10
N LYS A 147 8.04 0.35 0.87
CA LYS A 147 7.82 -0.25 2.17
C LYS A 147 6.66 0.52 2.79
N ASP A 148 5.49 -0.11 2.94
CA ASP A 148 4.48 0.45 3.83
C ASP A 148 5.03 0.28 5.25
N PHE A 149 5.41 1.38 5.86
CA PHE A 149 5.94 1.38 7.22
C PHE A 149 4.82 1.17 8.23
N ASP A 150 5.01 0.20 9.12
CA ASP A 150 4.15 0.02 10.30
C ASP A 150 4.31 1.16 11.30
N ASP A 151 5.46 1.82 11.30
CA ASP A 151 5.76 3.01 12.09
C ASP A 151 6.25 4.13 11.17
N LEU A 152 5.50 5.24 11.15
CA LEU A 152 5.79 6.40 10.31
C LEU A 152 7.11 7.08 10.69
N CYS A 153 7.66 6.84 11.89
CA CYS A 153 9.00 7.29 12.26
C CYS A 153 10.11 6.64 11.43
N ASN A 154 9.83 5.52 10.74
CA ASN A 154 10.78 4.84 9.85
C ASN A 154 10.72 5.33 8.40
N LEU A 155 9.86 6.31 8.09
CA LEU A 155 9.81 6.91 6.76
C LEU A 155 11.14 7.61 6.43
N PRO A 156 11.67 7.47 5.21
CA PRO A 156 12.92 8.12 4.81
C PRO A 156 12.78 9.65 4.75
N ASP A 157 11.64 10.13 4.25
CA ASP A 157 11.28 11.55 4.22
C ASP A 157 9.96 11.75 4.99
N LEU A 158 10.03 12.45 6.13
CA LEU A 158 8.85 12.76 6.94
C LEU A 158 8.21 14.06 6.44
N ASN A 159 7.24 13.95 5.54
CA ASN A 159 6.43 15.07 5.07
C ASN A 159 4.94 14.66 4.99
N GLU A 160 4.05 15.64 4.90
CA GLU A 160 2.59 15.39 4.89
C GLU A 160 2.18 14.43 3.76
N LYS A 161 2.81 14.56 2.59
CA LYS A 161 2.52 13.72 1.42
C LYS A 161 2.91 12.26 1.66
N THR A 162 4.12 11.99 2.14
CA THR A 162 4.61 10.62 2.39
C THR A 162 3.84 9.95 3.52
N LEU A 163 3.47 10.71 4.56
CA LEU A 163 2.57 10.24 5.62
C LEU A 163 1.20 9.83 5.07
N LEU A 164 0.58 10.71 4.28
CA LEU A 164 -0.74 10.45 3.70
C LEU A 164 -0.70 9.28 2.71
N ASP A 165 0.35 9.19 1.88
CA ASP A 165 0.52 8.11 0.91
C ASP A 165 0.68 6.76 1.62
N ASN A 166 1.46 6.70 2.70
CA ASN A 166 1.60 5.50 3.52
C ASN A 166 0.28 5.08 4.16
N LEU A 167 -0.40 6.00 4.85
CA LEU A 167 -1.70 5.74 5.47
C LEU A 167 -2.75 5.28 4.44
N ARG A 168 -2.77 5.91 3.26
CA ARG A 168 -3.67 5.54 2.16
C ARG A 168 -3.35 4.15 1.60
N SER A 169 -2.08 3.80 1.44
CA SER A 169 -1.65 2.48 0.97
C SER A 169 -2.05 1.39 1.97
N ARG A 170 -1.75 1.60 3.26
CA ARG A 170 -2.14 0.70 4.35
C ARG A 170 -3.65 0.51 4.45
N PHE A 171 -4.42 1.61 4.37
CA PHE A 171 -5.88 1.55 4.43
C PHE A 171 -6.48 0.76 3.26
N LYS A 172 -5.93 0.89 2.04
CA LYS A 172 -6.35 0.08 0.87
C LYS A 172 -6.10 -1.42 1.07
N GLN A 173 -5.13 -1.79 1.90
CA GLN A 173 -4.83 -3.16 2.29
C GLN A 173 -5.58 -3.60 3.55
N GLU A 174 -6.59 -2.84 3.99
CA GLU A 174 -7.36 -3.09 5.20
C GLU A 174 -6.55 -3.03 6.51
N LYS A 175 -5.35 -2.43 6.46
CA LYS A 175 -4.51 -2.15 7.63
C LYS A 175 -4.87 -0.77 8.20
N ILE A 176 -5.74 -0.76 9.20
CA ILE A 176 -6.29 0.48 9.77
C ILE A 176 -5.44 1.11 10.89
N TYR A 177 -4.45 0.37 11.39
CA TYR A 177 -3.59 0.76 12.49
C TYR A 177 -2.19 1.09 11.98
N THR A 178 -1.62 2.19 12.44
CA THR A 178 -0.24 2.60 12.10
C THR A 178 0.42 3.29 13.30
N TYR A 179 1.66 2.95 13.62
CA TYR A 179 2.41 3.59 14.68
C TYR A 179 3.02 4.93 14.23
N VAL A 180 3.20 5.81 15.20
CA VAL A 180 4.08 6.98 15.14
C VAL A 180 4.85 7.00 16.45
N GLY A 181 5.97 6.27 16.51
CA GLY A 181 6.66 5.99 17.76
C GLY A 181 5.73 5.29 18.76
N SER A 182 5.40 5.97 19.87
CA SER A 182 4.48 5.45 20.89
C SER A 182 3.00 5.76 20.64
N ILE A 183 2.68 6.55 19.61
CA ILE A 183 1.31 6.94 19.26
C ILE A 183 0.75 5.92 18.26
N LEU A 184 -0.54 5.60 18.38
CA LEU A 184 -1.25 4.74 17.44
C LEU A 184 -2.27 5.55 16.65
N ILE A 185 -2.07 5.64 15.33
CA ILE A 185 -3.05 6.18 14.39
C ILE A 185 -4.04 5.07 14.04
N VAL A 186 -5.34 5.41 14.09
CA VAL A 186 -6.44 4.52 13.74
C VAL A 186 -7.32 5.20 12.70
N ILE A 187 -7.56 4.53 11.57
CA ILE A 187 -8.47 5.00 10.53
C ILE A 187 -9.75 4.16 10.57
N ASN A 188 -10.91 4.78 10.81
CA ASN A 188 -12.17 4.07 10.88
C ASN A 188 -12.53 3.42 9.52
N PRO A 189 -12.62 2.07 9.42
CA PRO A 189 -12.93 1.39 8.16
C PRO A 189 -14.42 1.41 7.80
N PHE A 190 -15.32 1.86 8.70
CA PHE A 190 -16.78 1.78 8.57
C PHE A 190 -17.32 0.37 8.28
N LYS A 191 -16.53 -0.65 8.58
CA LYS A 191 -16.88 -2.07 8.45
C LYS A 191 -16.22 -2.88 9.56
N PHE A 192 -16.77 -4.06 9.81
CA PHE A 192 -16.16 -5.01 10.72
C PHE A 192 -14.92 -5.65 10.08
N LEU A 193 -13.80 -5.69 10.81
CA LEU A 193 -12.59 -6.42 10.43
C LEU A 193 -12.37 -7.59 11.40
N PRO A 194 -12.00 -8.80 10.93
CA PRO A 194 -11.84 -9.99 11.76
C PRO A 194 -10.54 -10.00 12.62
N ILE A 195 -10.07 -8.82 13.04
CA ILE A 195 -8.80 -8.59 13.76
C ILE A 195 -8.97 -8.49 15.28
N TYR A 196 -10.20 -8.58 15.78
CA TYR A 196 -10.52 -8.49 17.22
C TYR A 196 -10.89 -9.83 17.86
N ASN A 197 -10.57 -10.95 17.19
CA ASN A 197 -10.93 -12.27 17.69
C ASN A 197 -9.99 -12.70 18.86
N PRO A 198 -10.38 -13.69 19.68
CA PRO A 198 -9.59 -14.12 20.84
C PRO A 198 -8.16 -14.61 20.52
N LYS A 199 -7.86 -14.99 19.25
CA LYS A 199 -6.48 -15.34 18.85
C LYS A 199 -5.57 -14.11 18.87
N TYR A 200 -6.08 -12.95 18.46
CA TYR A 200 -5.32 -11.69 18.51
C TYR A 200 -5.04 -11.25 19.94
N VAL A 201 -5.99 -11.46 20.87
CA VAL A 201 -5.75 -11.20 22.30
C VAL A 201 -4.53 -11.99 22.81
N LYS A 202 -4.40 -13.27 22.44
CA LYS A 202 -3.24 -14.09 22.81
C LYS A 202 -1.97 -13.71 22.05
N MET A 203 -2.09 -13.28 20.80
CA MET A 203 -0.95 -12.93 19.96
C MET A 203 -0.21 -11.69 20.49
N TYR A 204 -0.95 -10.70 20.99
CA TYR A 204 -0.38 -9.43 21.47
C TYR A 204 0.02 -9.45 22.96
N ASP A 205 -0.18 -10.56 23.64
CA ASP A 205 0.15 -10.73 25.05
C ASP A 205 1.67 -10.74 25.27
N ASN A 206 2.15 -9.88 26.18
CA ASN A 206 3.55 -9.78 26.60
C ASN A 206 4.56 -9.56 25.45
N HIS A 207 4.21 -8.66 24.53
CA HIS A 207 5.09 -8.27 23.42
C HIS A 207 5.49 -6.79 23.52
N GLN A 208 6.73 -6.48 23.12
CA GLN A 208 7.18 -5.08 23.03
C GLN A 208 6.51 -4.36 21.86
N LEU A 209 6.21 -3.07 22.03
CA LEU A 209 5.68 -2.22 20.96
C LEU A 209 6.60 -2.25 19.74
N GLY A 210 6.02 -2.38 18.55
CA GLY A 210 6.75 -2.42 17.28
C GLY A 210 7.34 -3.77 16.89
N LYS A 211 7.27 -4.82 17.74
CA LYS A 211 7.63 -6.19 17.34
C LYS A 211 6.56 -6.86 16.48
N LEU A 212 5.30 -6.52 16.73
CA LEU A 212 4.13 -7.02 16.01
C LEU A 212 3.53 -5.90 15.16
N GLU A 213 2.61 -6.26 14.26
CA GLU A 213 1.88 -5.27 13.47
C GLU A 213 1.16 -4.26 14.37
N PRO A 214 0.94 -3.02 13.91
CA PRO A 214 0.25 -2.02 14.70
C PRO A 214 -1.15 -2.48 15.08
N HIS A 215 -1.47 -2.42 16.37
CA HIS A 215 -2.77 -2.80 16.88
C HIS A 215 -3.07 -2.15 18.23
N ILE A 216 -4.36 -1.93 18.50
CA ILE A 216 -4.81 -1.35 19.76
C ILE A 216 -4.50 -2.24 20.98
N TYR A 217 -4.47 -3.56 20.79
CA TYR A 217 -4.09 -4.52 21.84
C TYR A 217 -2.63 -4.39 22.24
N ALA A 218 -1.73 -4.03 21.32
CA ALA A 218 -0.33 -3.77 21.67
C ALA A 218 -0.21 -2.58 22.64
N VAL A 219 -1.02 -1.53 22.45
CA VAL A 219 -1.04 -0.35 23.33
C VAL A 219 -1.55 -0.73 24.72
N ALA A 220 -2.63 -1.54 24.80
CA ALA A 220 -3.13 -2.03 26.07
C ALA A 220 -2.13 -2.95 26.79
N ASP A 221 -1.47 -3.86 26.07
CA ASP A 221 -0.48 -4.78 26.63
C ASP A 221 0.72 -4.02 27.23
N VAL A 222 1.25 -3.05 26.48
CA VAL A 222 2.35 -2.19 26.94
C VAL A 222 1.95 -1.36 28.15
N ALA A 223 0.77 -0.74 28.14
CA ALA A 223 0.28 0.02 29.30
C ALA A 223 0.08 -0.87 30.53
N TYR A 224 -0.49 -2.07 30.37
CA TYR A 224 -0.70 -3.01 31.46
C TYR A 224 0.63 -3.47 32.08
N HIS A 225 1.59 -3.89 31.25
CA HIS A 225 2.90 -4.32 31.74
C HIS A 225 3.72 -3.17 32.33
N ALA A 226 3.63 -1.96 31.76
CA ALA A 226 4.25 -0.77 32.33
C ALA A 226 3.69 -0.45 33.73
N MET A 227 2.38 -0.58 33.93
CA MET A 227 1.74 -0.43 35.24
C MET A 227 2.29 -1.43 36.26
N LEU A 228 2.40 -2.71 35.88
CA LEU A 228 2.91 -3.76 36.77
C LEU A 228 4.39 -3.58 37.12
N GLN A 229 5.21 -3.22 36.13
CA GLN A 229 6.66 -3.06 36.30
C GLN A 229 7.01 -1.80 37.10
N SER A 230 6.41 -0.66 36.77
CA SER A 230 6.68 0.63 37.42
C SER A 230 5.93 0.82 38.73
N LYS A 231 4.85 0.04 38.96
CA LYS A 231 3.88 0.24 40.06
C LYS A 231 3.28 1.65 40.07
N GLN A 232 3.12 2.25 38.88
CA GLN A 232 2.51 3.57 38.70
C GLN A 232 1.28 3.49 37.80
N ASN A 233 0.31 4.35 38.07
CA ASN A 233 -0.91 4.46 37.27
C ASN A 233 -0.58 4.87 35.83
N GLN A 234 -1.27 4.26 34.87
CA GLN A 234 -1.12 4.55 33.44
C GLN A 234 -2.39 5.24 32.91
N CYS A 235 -2.22 6.08 31.89
CA CYS A 235 -3.33 6.76 31.23
C CYS A 235 -3.21 6.57 29.71
N ILE A 236 -4.29 6.07 29.09
CA ILE A 236 -4.42 5.98 27.63
C ILE A 236 -5.38 7.08 27.18
N VAL A 237 -4.90 7.99 26.34
CA VAL A 237 -5.70 9.11 25.82
C VAL A 237 -6.13 8.79 24.38
N ILE A 238 -7.43 8.86 24.10
CA ILE A 238 -7.99 8.63 22.77
C ILE A 238 -8.59 9.94 22.26
N SER A 239 -8.00 10.50 21.21
CA SER A 239 -8.43 11.75 20.58
C SER A 239 -8.93 11.51 19.15
N GLY A 240 -9.86 12.34 18.69
CA GLY A 240 -10.37 12.31 17.32
C GLY A 240 -11.70 13.04 17.17
N GLU A 241 -12.09 13.33 15.93
CA GLU A 241 -13.36 13.99 15.61
C GLU A 241 -14.58 13.11 15.92
N SER A 242 -15.78 13.70 15.85
CA SER A 242 -17.01 12.94 15.99
C SER A 242 -17.09 11.85 14.90
N GLY A 243 -17.45 10.62 15.27
CA GLY A 243 -17.51 9.48 14.33
C GLY A 243 -16.18 8.81 13.99
N SER A 244 -15.04 9.25 14.53
CA SER A 244 -13.72 8.66 14.24
C SER A 244 -13.49 7.26 14.81
N GLY A 245 -14.40 6.73 15.64
CA GLY A 245 -14.28 5.41 16.25
C GLY A 245 -13.69 5.40 17.67
N LYS A 246 -13.67 6.54 18.37
CA LYS A 246 -13.18 6.64 19.77
C LYS A 246 -13.85 5.63 20.70
N THR A 247 -15.18 5.59 20.72
CA THR A 247 -15.96 4.70 21.59
C THR A 247 -15.65 3.22 21.34
N GLN A 248 -15.56 2.82 20.07
CA GLN A 248 -15.20 1.45 19.69
C GLN A 248 -13.77 1.10 20.11
N SER A 249 -12.84 2.05 19.94
CA SER A 249 -11.45 1.90 20.39
C SER A 249 -11.37 1.71 21.91
N THR A 250 -12.10 2.51 22.68
CA THR A 250 -12.22 2.37 24.13
C THR A 250 -12.75 0.99 24.50
N ASN A 251 -13.80 0.52 23.81
CA ASN A 251 -14.39 -0.79 24.08
C ASN A 251 -13.39 -1.94 23.84
N PHE A 252 -12.66 -1.90 22.72
CA PHE A 252 -11.60 -2.89 22.45
C PHE A 252 -10.47 -2.87 23.48
N LEU A 253 -10.06 -1.70 23.95
CA LEU A 253 -9.06 -1.57 25.01
C LEU A 253 -9.55 -2.20 26.32
N ILE A 254 -10.77 -1.86 26.75
CA ILE A 254 -11.36 -2.40 27.98
C ILE A 254 -11.45 -3.93 27.90
N HIS A 255 -11.95 -4.47 26.79
CA HIS A 255 -12.04 -5.91 26.58
C HIS A 255 -10.67 -6.61 26.68
N HIS A 256 -9.62 -6.01 26.09
CA HIS A 256 -8.27 -6.58 26.16
C HIS A 256 -7.66 -6.50 27.56
N LEU A 257 -7.75 -5.35 28.22
CA LEU A 257 -7.25 -5.16 29.59
C LEU A 257 -7.95 -6.11 30.58
N THR A 258 -9.24 -6.35 30.39
CA THR A 258 -10.00 -7.32 31.18
C THR A 258 -9.43 -8.73 30.98
N ALA A 259 -9.19 -9.14 29.74
CA ALA A 259 -8.61 -10.44 29.44
C ALA A 259 -7.18 -10.62 30.00
N LEU A 260 -6.37 -9.55 30.03
CA LEU A 260 -5.05 -9.55 30.66
C LEU A 260 -5.15 -9.69 32.19
N SER A 261 -6.12 -8.99 32.81
CA SER A 261 -6.37 -9.02 34.26
C SER A 261 -6.83 -10.40 34.76
N GLN A 262 -7.56 -11.17 33.94
CA GLN A 262 -8.04 -12.51 34.30
C GLN A 262 -6.90 -13.50 34.61
N LYS A 263 -5.67 -13.23 34.17
CA LYS A 263 -4.48 -14.02 34.53
C LYS A 263 -3.97 -13.72 35.95
N GLY A 264 -4.44 -12.66 36.60
CA GLY A 264 -3.86 -12.07 37.80
C GLY A 264 -4.84 -11.77 38.94
N PHE A 265 -5.85 -12.62 39.15
CA PHE A 265 -6.98 -12.53 40.11
C PHE A 265 -8.26 -11.93 39.52
N ALA A 266 -9.27 -12.80 39.30
CA ALA A 266 -10.61 -12.41 38.86
C ALA A 266 -11.40 -11.82 40.04
N SER A 267 -11.75 -10.53 39.97
CA SER A 267 -12.79 -9.94 40.81
C SER A 267 -13.94 -9.51 39.90
N GLY A 268 -15.20 -9.75 40.29
CA GLY A 268 -16.41 -9.51 39.50
C GLY A 268 -16.67 -8.06 39.05
N VAL A 269 -15.71 -7.16 39.21
CA VAL A 269 -15.69 -5.78 38.72
C VAL A 269 -15.75 -5.74 37.17
N GLU A 270 -15.29 -6.78 36.50
CA GLU A 270 -15.24 -6.89 35.03
C GLU A 270 -16.62 -6.86 34.38
N GLN A 271 -17.62 -7.55 34.95
CA GLN A 271 -19.01 -7.51 34.45
C GLN A 271 -19.65 -6.13 34.65
N ILE A 272 -19.22 -5.39 35.68
CA ILE A 272 -19.73 -4.04 35.97
C ILE A 272 -19.14 -3.04 34.96
N ILE A 273 -17.85 -3.14 34.64
CA ILE A 273 -17.20 -2.26 33.65
C ILE A 273 -17.74 -2.50 32.24
N LEU A 274 -17.88 -3.77 31.82
CA LEU A 274 -18.43 -4.11 30.51
C LEU A 274 -19.93 -3.81 30.41
N GLY A 275 -20.67 -3.94 31.52
CA GLY A 275 -22.09 -3.59 31.60
C GLY A 275 -22.39 -2.09 31.64
N ALA A 276 -21.40 -1.26 31.97
CA ALA A 276 -21.56 0.20 32.03
C ALA A 276 -21.50 0.89 30.66
N GLY A 277 -20.91 0.25 29.64
CA GLY A 277 -20.79 0.80 28.28
C GLY A 277 -22.14 1.23 27.67
N PRO A 278 -23.14 0.33 27.59
CA PRO A 278 -24.47 0.67 27.07
C PRO A 278 -25.20 1.77 27.87
N VAL A 279 -24.93 1.87 29.17
CA VAL A 279 -25.58 2.86 30.05
C VAL A 279 -24.95 4.24 29.86
N LEU A 280 -23.62 4.32 29.72
CA LEU A 280 -22.92 5.58 29.49
C LEU A 280 -23.14 6.13 28.07
N GLU A 281 -23.30 5.25 27.08
CA GLU A 281 -23.66 5.63 25.70
C GLU A 281 -25.07 6.23 25.62
N PHE A 282 -26.00 5.82 26.48
CA PHE A 282 -27.37 6.35 26.52
C PHE A 282 -27.44 7.82 26.98
N PHE A 283 -26.47 8.28 27.79
CA PHE A 283 -26.41 9.67 28.27
C PHE A 283 -25.60 10.60 27.34
N GLN A 284 -25.00 10.09 26.27
CA GLN A 284 -24.26 10.88 25.28
C GLN A 284 -25.09 11.27 24.05
N TYR A 285 -26.37 10.89 24.01
CA TYR A 285 -27.35 11.31 23.01
C TYR A 285 -28.35 12.33 23.57
#